data_AF-A0A1G3BLL9-F1
#
_entry.id   AF-A0A1G3BLL9-F1
#
_cell.length_a   1.000
_cell.length_b   1.000
_cell.length_c   1.000
_cell.angle_alpha   90.00
_cell.angle_beta   90.00
_cell.angle_gamma   90.00
#
_symmetry.space_group_name_H-M   'P 1'
#
loop_
_entity.id
_entity.type
_entity.pdbx_description
1 polymer ?
#
loop_
_entity_poly.entity_id
_entity_poly.type
_entity_poly.pdbx_seq_one_letter_code
_entity_poly.pdbx_strand_id
1 'polypeptide(L)' 'MIYDGKSGNSRGFFTAFKALKSGEREAFLEKIVSNQRIREDLIDLALIEGAKKVKGKPISAKEYFAKRRKAGETS' A
#
# COMPACT_ATOMS: atom_id res chain seq x y z
N MET A 1 2.19 21.35 10.59
CA MET A 1 1.42 20.20 11.14
C MET A 1 2.41 19.26 11.80
N ILE A 2 2.41 19.17 13.13
CA ILE A 2 3.24 18.21 13.86
C ILE A 2 2.40 16.94 14.00
N TYR A 3 2.92 15.83 13.48
CA TYR A 3 2.26 14.53 13.51
C TYR A 3 2.63 13.82 14.82
N ASP A 4 1.72 13.80 15.79
CA ASP A 4 1.79 12.95 16.98
C ASP A 4 1.64 11.49 16.54
N GLY A 5 2.74 10.74 16.53
CA GLY A 5 2.80 9.36 16.06
C GLY A 5 1.97 8.32 16.85
N LYS A 6 1.08 8.71 17.77
CA LYS A 6 0.36 7.77 18.65
C LYS A 6 -1.03 7.32 18.19
N SER A 7 -1.59 7.85 17.10
CA SER A 7 -2.91 7.38 16.59
C SER A 7 -3.15 7.68 15.11
N GLY A 8 -2.16 7.41 14.25
CA GLY A 8 -2.31 7.62 12.81
C GLY A 8 -3.23 6.58 12.16
N ASN A 9 -4.47 6.97 11.83
CA ASN A 9 -5.28 6.21 10.89
C ASN A 9 -4.78 6.43 9.45
N SER A 10 -5.07 5.49 8.54
CA SER A 10 -4.56 5.51 7.16
C SER A 10 -4.87 6.81 6.39
N ARG A 11 -6.00 7.46 6.70
CA ARG A 11 -6.40 8.73 6.08
C ARG A 11 -5.46 9.87 6.46
N GLY A 12 -5.10 9.95 7.73
CA GLY A 12 -4.19 10.99 8.20
C GLY A 12 -2.79 10.87 7.59
N PHE A 13 -2.24 9.66 7.54
CA PHE A 13 -0.95 9.39 6.87
C PHE A 13 -0.98 9.80 5.40
N PHE A 14 -2.07 9.48 4.69
CA PHE A 14 -2.20 9.85 3.29
C PHE A 14 -2.29 11.36 3.09
N THR A 15 -2.98 12.08 3.98
CA THR A 15 -3.02 13.55 3.96
C THR A 15 -1.63 14.14 4.18
N ALA A 16 -0.87 13.63 5.15
CA ALA A 16 0.51 14.08 5.39
C ALA A 16 1.42 13.80 4.19
N PHE A 17 1.34 12.61 3.59
CA PHE A 17 2.10 12.26 2.39
C PHE A 17 1.79 13.19 1.21
N LYS A 18 0.51 13.50 0.97
CA LYS A 18 0.12 14.44 -0.10
C LYS A 18 0.61 15.88 0.15
N ALA A 19 0.84 16.25 1.40
CA ALA A 19 1.35 17.58 1.76
C ALA A 19 2.87 17.74 1.55
N LEU A 20 3.60 16.64 1.31
CA LEU A 20 5.04 16.68 1.02
C LEU A 20 5.32 17.39 -0.31
N LYS A 21 6.45 18.12 -0.37
CA LYS A 21 7.02 18.65 -1.63
C LYS A 21 7.47 17.49 -2.54
N SER A 22 7.65 17.75 -3.84
CA SER A 22 8.00 16.69 -4.82
C SER A 22 9.21 15.87 -4.41
N GLY A 23 10.33 16.52 -4.07
CA GLY A 23 11.56 15.81 -3.67
C GLY A 23 11.41 15.01 -2.36
N GLU A 24 10.63 15.52 -1.40
CA GLU A 24 10.34 14.78 -0.15
C GLU A 24 9.46 13.56 -0.43
N ARG A 25 8.53 13.68 -1.39
CA ARG A 25 7.67 12.60 -1.84
C ARG A 25 8.46 11.53 -2.57
N GLU A 26 9.35 11.93 -3.47
CA GLU A 26 10.26 11.03 -4.20
C GLU A 26 11.16 10.26 -3.24
N ALA A 27 11.84 10.93 -2.32
CA ALA A 27 12.68 10.30 -1.31
C ALA A 27 11.89 9.34 -0.39
N PHE A 28 10.62 9.67 -0.08
CA PHE A 28 9.75 8.75 0.65
C PHE A 28 9.42 7.51 -0.17
N LEU A 29 9.06 7.67 -1.44
CA LEU A 29 8.75 6.57 -2.34
C LEU A 29 9.96 5.65 -2.55
N GLU A 30 11.17 6.19 -2.67
CA GLU A 30 12.42 5.43 -2.76
C GLU A 30 12.60 4.49 -1.56
N LYS A 31 12.39 4.99 -0.33
CA LYS A 31 12.47 4.17 0.91
C LYS A 31 11.39 3.10 0.96
N ILE A 32 10.21 3.39 0.43
CA ILE A 32 9.09 2.46 0.38
C ILE A 32 9.41 1.31 -0.59
N VAL A 33 9.88 1.61 -1.80
CA VAL A 33 10.19 0.58 -2.80
C VAL A 33 11.47 -0.19 -2.50
N SER A 34 12.41 0.38 -1.72
CA SER A 34 13.62 -0.33 -1.31
C SER A 34 13.31 -1.49 -0.35
N ASN A 35 12.23 -1.40 0.43
CA ASN A 35 11.77 -2.50 1.26
C ASN A 35 11.05 -3.55 0.41
N GLN A 36 11.61 -4.76 0.32
CA GLN A 36 11.06 -5.83 -0.53
C GLN A 36 9.59 -6.16 -0.22
N ARG A 37 9.25 -6.35 1.06
CA ARG A 37 7.89 -6.74 1.46
C ARG A 37 6.87 -5.67 1.09
N ILE A 38 7.18 -4.41 1.36
CA ILE A 38 6.30 -3.29 1.02
C ILE A 38 6.18 -3.13 -0.49
N ARG A 39 7.28 -3.30 -1.24
CA ARG A 39 7.27 -3.26 -2.71
C ARG A 39 6.37 -4.34 -3.31
N GLU A 40 6.44 -5.57 -2.81
CA GLU A 40 5.55 -6.66 -3.24
C GLU A 40 4.08 -6.33 -2.97
N ASP A 41 3.78 -5.82 -1.77
CA ASP A 41 2.41 -5.40 -1.43
C ASP A 41 1.88 -4.29 -2.35
N LEU A 42 2.73 -3.35 -2.77
CA LEU A 42 2.37 -2.29 -3.72
C LEU A 42 2.10 -2.84 -5.13
N ILE A 43 2.90 -3.78 -5.60
CA ILE A 43 2.71 -4.44 -6.91
C ILE A 43 1.38 -5.20 -6.90
N ASP A 44 1.11 -5.98 -5.85
CA ASP A 44 -0.13 -6.73 -5.70
C ASP A 44 -1.36 -5.79 -5.72
N LEU A 45 -1.30 -4.69 -4.98
CA LEU A 45 -2.34 -3.67 -4.97
C LEU A 45 -2.56 -3.03 -6.35
N ALA A 46 -1.47 -2.73 -7.08
CA ALA A 46 -1.55 -2.16 -8.42
C ALA A 46 -2.19 -3.15 -9.42
N LEU A 47 -1.85 -4.43 -9.33
CA LEU A 47 -2.47 -5.48 -10.14
C LEU A 47 -3.97 -5.61 -9.85
N ILE A 48 -4.36 -5.59 -8.58
CA ILE A 48 -5.78 -5.63 -8.16
C ILE A 48 -6.54 -4.42 -8.70
N GLU A 49 -5.96 -3.22 -8.59
CA GLU A 49 -6.58 -2.00 -9.11
C GLU A 49 -6.69 -2.02 -10.64
N GLY A 50 -5.67 -2.54 -11.33
CA GLY A 50 -5.71 -2.76 -12.77
C GLY A 50 -6.80 -3.76 -13.19
N ALA A 51 -6.95 -4.86 -12.45
CA ALA A 51 -7.93 -5.90 -12.73
C ALA A 51 -9.38 -5.41 -12.62
N LYS A 52 -9.67 -4.41 -11.77
CA LYS A 52 -11.00 -3.78 -11.70
C LYS A 52 -11.44 -3.13 -13.02
N LYS A 53 -10.51 -2.79 -13.90
CA LYS A 53 -10.79 -2.14 -15.19
C LYS A 53 -11.07 -3.14 -16.32
N VAL A 54 -10.93 -4.44 -16.07
CA VAL A 54 -11.09 -5.52 -17.07
C VAL A 54 -12.41 -6.27 -16.81
N LYS A 55 -13.05 -6.81 -17.86
CA LYS A 55 -14.25 -7.67 -17.71
C LYS A 55 -13.93 -8.91 -16.87
N GLY A 56 -14.57 -9.03 -15.71
CA GLY A 56 -14.41 -10.15 -14.77
C GLY A 56 -14.91 -9.77 -13.38
N LYS A 57 -14.85 -10.71 -12.42
CA LYS A 57 -15.11 -10.42 -10.99
C LYS A 57 -13.76 -10.11 -10.31
N PRO A 58 -13.42 -8.83 -10.06
CA PRO A 58 -12.18 -8.49 -9.39
C PRO A 58 -12.20 -8.98 -7.93
N ILE A 59 -11.07 -9.49 -7.45
CA ILE A 59 -10.85 -9.76 -6.03
C ILE A 59 -10.55 -8.45 -5.30
N SER A 60 -11.10 -8.25 -4.11
CA SER A 60 -10.73 -7.09 -3.31
C SER A 60 -9.34 -7.27 -2.67
N ALA A 61 -8.65 -6.16 -2.40
CA ALA A 61 -7.37 -6.19 -1.66
C ALA A 61 -7.51 -6.90 -0.30
N LYS A 62 -8.63 -6.70 0.40
CA LYS A 62 -8.92 -7.37 1.68
C LYS A 62 -8.94 -8.89 1.53
N GLU A 63 -9.64 -9.40 0.53
CA GLU A 63 -9.73 -10.83 0.25
C GLU A 63 -8.39 -11.40 -0.20
N TYR A 64 -7.66 -10.68 -1.05
CA TYR A 64 -6.33 -11.09 -1.52
C TYR A 64 -5.36 -11.27 -0.35
N PHE A 65 -5.18 -10.24 0.48
CA PHE A 65 -4.24 -10.33 1.61
C PHE A 65 -4.69 -11.32 2.69
N ALA A 66 -6.00 -11.57 2.84
CA ALA A 66 -6.49 -12.62 3.72
C ALA A 66 -6.06 -14.02 3.22
N LYS A 67 -6.11 -14.27 1.90
CA LYS A 67 -5.63 -15.53 1.31
C LYS A 67 -4.10 -15.65 1.39
N ARG A 68 -3.36 -14.58 1.07
CA ARG A 68 -1.88 -14.57 1.10
C ARG A 68 -1.33 -14.89 2.49
N ARG A 69 -1.95 -14.34 3.56
CA ARG A 69 -1.57 -14.67 4.95
C ARG A 69 -1.79 -16.16 5.27
N LYS A 70 -2.96 -16.70 4.93
CA LYS A 70 -3.27 -18.13 5.14
C LYS A 70 -2.32 -19.07 4.39
N ALA A 71 -1.91 -18.69 3.17
CA ALA A 71 -0.95 -19.46 2.38
C ALA A 71 0.47 -19.41 2.97
N GLY A 72 0.87 -18.29 3.57
CA GLY A 72 2.16 -18.14 4.26
C GLY A 72 2.21 -18.79 5.65
N GLU A 73 1.07 -19.10 6.27
CA GLU A 73 0.99 -19.81 7.56
C GLU A 73 1.11 -21.33 7.43
N THR A 74 1.02 -21.86 6.21
CA THR A 74 1.10 -23.30 5.90
C THR A 74 2.43 -23.70 5.25
N SER A 75 3.40 -22.77 5.20
CA SER A 75 4.75 -22.97 4.64
C SER A 75 5.82 -22.94 5.72
#